data_AF-A0A183EZY8-F1
#
_entry.id   AF-A0A183EZY8-F1
#
_cell.length_a   1.000
_cell.length_b   1.000
_cell.length_c   1.000
_cell.angle_alpha   90.00
_cell.angle_beta   90.00
_cell.angle_gamma   90.00
#
_symmetry.space_group_name_H-M   'P 1'
#
loop_
_entity.id
_entity.type
_entity.pdbx_description
1 polymer ?
#
loop_
_entity_poly.entity_id
_entity_poly.type
_entity_poly.pdbx_seq_one_letter_code
_entity_poly.pdbx_strand_id
1 'polypeptide(L)' 'LFRSDMLVGTADCKLSDLEEKAHIHECVDLMEGRKQAGGKLEYRVRIREPLGEKKLNLKQEKWLLLET' A
#
# COMPACT_ATOMS: atom_id res chain seq x y z
N LEU A 1 -16.06 16.52 32.37
CA LEU A 1 -14.88 16.93 31.59
C LEU A 1 -15.17 16.62 30.12
N PHE A 2 -15.72 17.59 29.38
CA PHE A 2 -15.91 17.46 27.94
C PHE A 2 -14.68 18.04 27.26
N ARG A 3 -13.84 17.18 26.66
CA ARG A 3 -12.74 17.61 25.78
C ARG A 3 -13.12 17.26 24.36
N SER A 4 -12.87 18.18 23.45
CA SER A 4 -12.99 17.94 22.01
C SER A 4 -11.83 17.05 21.53
N ASP A 5 -12.08 16.28 20.48
CA ASP A 5 -11.05 15.50 19.82
C ASP A 5 -9.99 16.42 19.19
N MET A 6 -8.74 15.94 19.13
CA MET A 6 -7.60 16.65 18.55
C MET A 6 -6.91 15.77 17.51
N LEU A 7 -6.63 16.34 16.34
CA LEU A 7 -5.87 15.68 15.28
C LEU A 7 -4.42 15.47 15.73
N VAL A 8 -3.97 14.21 15.74
CA VAL A 8 -2.60 13.84 16.12
C VAL A 8 -1.63 13.89 14.93
N GLY A 9 -2.14 13.71 13.72
CA GLY A 9 -1.39 13.77 12.48
C GLY A 9 -2.15 13.14 11.32
N THR A 10 -1.61 13.28 10.12
CA THR A 10 -2.15 12.72 8.87
C THR A 10 -1.13 11.84 8.19
N ALA A 11 -1.56 10.86 7.41
CA ALA A 11 -0.69 10.05 6.59
C ALA A 11 -1.33 9.84 5.22
N ASP A 12 -0.51 9.91 4.17
CA ASP A 12 -0.96 9.69 2.80
C ASP A 12 -0.75 8.23 2.40
N CYS A 13 -1.76 7.63 1.80
CA CYS A 13 -1.69 6.30 1.21
C CYS A 13 -1.67 6.43 -0.32
N LYS A 14 -0.53 6.11 -0.94
CA LYS A 14 -0.41 6.09 -2.40
C LYS A 14 -0.98 4.78 -2.94
N LEU A 15 -1.97 4.87 -3.82
CA LEU A 15 -2.65 3.71 -4.39
C LEU A 15 -2.03 3.22 -5.71
N SER A 16 -0.92 3.81 -6.16
CA SER A 16 -0.25 3.44 -7.41
C SER A 16 0.16 1.96 -7.47
N ASP A 17 0.55 1.39 -6.33
CA ASP A 17 0.92 -0.02 -6.23
C ASP A 17 -0.26 -0.97 -6.56
N LEU A 18 -1.51 -0.49 -6.48
CA LEU A 18 -2.69 -1.26 -6.84
C LEU A 18 -2.82 -1.51 -8.35
N GLU A 19 -2.07 -0.79 -9.19
CA GLU A 19 -2.03 -1.08 -10.63
C GLU A 19 -1.36 -2.43 -10.91
N GLU A 20 -0.37 -2.82 -10.11
CA GLU A 20 0.43 -4.04 -10.30
C GLU A 20 0.11 -5.13 -9.27
N LYS A 21 -0.31 -4.75 -8.04
CA LYS A 21 -0.52 -5.66 -6.90
C LYS A 21 -1.94 -5.54 -6.37
N ALA A 22 -2.49 -6.62 -5.80
CA ALA A 22 -3.82 -6.58 -5.19
C ALA A 22 -3.81 -6.08 -3.73
N HIS A 23 -2.62 -5.93 -3.13
CA HIS A 23 -2.44 -5.66 -1.70
C HIS A 23 -1.33 -4.63 -1.47
N ILE A 24 -1.60 -3.66 -0.60
CA ILE A 24 -0.61 -2.73 -0.05
C ILE A 24 -0.56 -2.95 1.46
N HIS A 25 0.66 -3.03 2.01
CA HIS A 25 0.88 -3.10 3.45
C HIS A 25 2.11 -2.27 3.80
N GLU A 26 1.90 -1.16 4.49
CA GLU A 26 2.95 -0.18 4.78
C GLU A 26 2.85 0.35 6.21
N CYS A 27 3.96 0.90 6.68
CA CYS A 27 4.07 1.62 7.94
C CYS A 27 4.73 2.97 7.67
N VAL A 28 3.94 4.04 7.78
CA VAL A 28 4.33 5.40 7.38
C VAL A 28 4.37 6.33 8.59
N ASP A 29 5.17 7.38 8.52
CA ASP A 29 5.22 8.38 9.60
C ASP A 29 3.96 9.26 9.57
N LEU A 30 3.45 9.62 10.75
CA LEU A 30 2.41 10.63 10.86
C LEU A 30 3.00 12.01 10.59
N MET A 31 2.25 12.83 9.85
CA MET A 31 2.66 14.14 9.38
C MET A 31 1.76 15.25 9.94
N GLU A 32 2.34 16.42 10.18
CA GLU A 32 1.65 17.68 10.46
C GLU A 32 2.05 18.68 9.36
N GLY A 33 1.25 18.74 8.31
CA GLY A 33 1.61 19.45 7.08
C GLY A 33 2.84 18.81 6.41
N ARG A 34 4.00 19.46 6.49
CA ARG A 34 5.27 18.96 5.92
C ARG A 34 6.24 18.38 6.96
N LYS A 35 5.93 18.50 8.26
CA LYS A 35 6.78 18.00 9.34
C LYS A 35 6.27 16.64 9.81
N GLN A 36 7.15 15.80 10.35
CA GLN A 36 6.74 14.58 11.03
C GLN A 36 6.12 14.96 12.39
N ALA A 37 4.90 14.49 12.65
CA ALA A 37 4.17 14.67 13.92
C ALA A 37 4.69 13.71 15.01
N GLY A 38 5.44 12.68 14.61
CA GLY A 38 5.89 11.60 15.50
C GLY A 38 4.86 10.48 15.58
N GLY A 39 5.36 9.26 15.79
CA GLY A 39 4.56 8.04 15.67
C GLY A 39 4.44 7.56 14.23
N LYS A 40 3.96 6.32 14.07
CA LYS A 40 3.79 5.65 12.78
C LYS A 40 2.38 5.10 12.66
N LEU A 41 1.87 5.06 11.44
CA LEU A 41 0.61 4.41 11.09
C LEU A 41 0.89 3.23 10.17
N GLU A 42 0.52 2.03 10.63
CA GLU A 42 0.49 0.83 9.81
C GLU A 42 -0.89 0.69 9.16
N TYR A 43 -0.93 0.45 7.86
CA TYR A 43 -2.18 0.27 7.13
C TYR A 43 -2.10 -0.87 6.11
N ARG A 44 -3.27 -1.44 5.79
CA ARG A 44 -3.42 -2.48 4.76
C ARG A 44 -4.58 -2.14 3.82
N VAL A 45 -4.31 -2.13 2.52
CA VAL A 45 -5.32 -1.95 1.47
C VAL A 45 -5.39 -3.23 0.64
N ARG A 46 -6.60 -3.71 0.37
CA ARG A 46 -6.82 -4.97 -0.36
C ARG A 46 -7.95 -4.80 -1.39
N ILE A 47 -7.67 -5.18 -2.62
CA ILE A 47 -8.64 -5.29 -3.71
C ILE A 47 -8.65 -6.72 -4.26
N ARG A 48 -9.63 -7.05 -5.11
CA ARG A 48 -9.80 -8.41 -5.63
C ARG A 48 -8.69 -8.77 -6.63
N GLU A 49 -8.43 -7.90 -7.59
CA GLU A 49 -7.44 -8.03 -8.65
C GLU A 49 -6.77 -6.66 -8.83
N PRO A 50 -5.49 -6.59 -9.26
CA PRO A 50 -4.85 -5.32 -9.61
C PRO A 50 -5.69 -4.51 -10.61
N LEU A 51 -5.71 -3.19 -10.45
CA LEU A 51 -6.54 -2.28 -11.24
C LEU A 51 -5.96 -1.99 -12.63
N GLY A 52 -4.67 -2.25 -12.83
CA GLY A 52 -4.02 -2.06 -14.13
C GLY A 52 -4.66 -2.96 -15.20
N GLU A 53 -4.55 -2.55 -16.46
CA GLU A 53 -4.91 -3.45 -17.56
C GLU A 53 -4.18 -4.78 -17.39
N LYS A 54 -4.84 -5.89 -17.76
CA LYS A 54 -4.22 -7.21 -17.89
C LYS A 54 -3.19 -7.18 -19.03
N LYS A 55 -2.11 -6.42 -18.88
CA LYS A 55 -0.89 -6.65 -19.62
C LYS A 55 -0.44 -8.01 -19.14
N LEU A 56 -0.56 -9.01 -20.02
CA LEU A 56 0.14 -10.27 -19.89
C LEU A 56 1.62 -9.92 -19.76
N ASN A 57 2.09 -9.71 -18.53
CA ASN A 57 3.50 -9.65 -18.23
C ASN A 57 4.00 -11.07 -18.44
N LEU A 58 4.35 -11.38 -19.69
CA LEU A 58 5.04 -12.59 -20.10
C LEU A 58 6.38 -12.60 -19.37
N LYS A 59 6.35 -13.09 -18.14
CA LYS A 59 7.53 -13.20 -17.30
C LYS A 59 8.24 -14.47 -17.71
N GLN A 60 9.37 -14.31 -18.38
CA GLN A 60 10.21 -15.43 -18.80
C GLN A 60 10.95 -15.96 -17.57
N GLU A 61 10.30 -16.85 -16.82
CA GLU A 61 10.93 -17.56 -15.71
C GLU A 61 11.59 -18.85 -16.22
N LYS A 62 12.65 -19.32 -15.54
CA LYS A 62 13.25 -20.63 -15.83
C LYS A 62 12.35 -21.71 -15.26
N TRP A 63 11.31 -22.06 -16.00
CA TRP A 63 10.44 -23.18 -15.67
C TRP A 63 11.23 -24.47 -15.81
N LEU A 64 11.37 -25.23 -14.72
CA LEU A 64 11.83 -26.61 -14.77
C LEU A 64 10.69 -27.43 -15.38
N LEU A 65 10.84 -27.87 -16.63
CA LEU A 65 9.94 -28.83 -17.25
C LEU A 65 10.44 -30.24 -16.92
N LEU A 66 9.57 -31.09 -16.37
CA LEU A 66 9.83 -32.52 -16.24
C LEU A 66 9.13 -33.23 -17.40
N GLU A 67 9.89 -33.87 -18.28
CA GLU A 67 9.35 -34.72 -19.34
C GLU A 67 9.11 -36.14 -18.79
N THR A 68 7.97 -36.74 -19.16
CA THR A 68 7.59 -38.12 -18.83
C THR A 68 7.92 -39.08 -19.95
#